data_AF-A0A8X7VCL5-F1
#
_entry.id   AF-A0A8X7VCL5-F1
#
_cell.length_a   1.000
_cell.length_b   1.000
_cell.length_c   1.000
_cell.angle_alpha   90.00
_cell.angle_beta   90.00
_cell.angle_gamma   90.00
#
_symmetry.space_group_name_H-M   'P 1'
#
loop_
_entity.id
_entity.type
_entity.pdbx_description
1 polymer ?
#
loop_
_entity_poly.entity_id
_entity_poly.type
_entity_poly.pdbx_seq_one_letter_code
_entity_poly.pdbx_strand_id
1 'polypeptide(L)' 'MKTGFKETKKGCCGTGYLETSFMCNVISKTSPNHSDHLFWDSIHPSEAAYKYLGNFDDAQIRGWVKA' A
#
# COMPACT_ATOMS: atom_id res chain seq x y z
N MET A 1 -10.91 8.63 -5.90
CA MET A 1 -10.71 7.16 -5.95
C MET A 1 -11.27 6.58 -4.65
N LYS A 2 -12.10 5.53 -4.71
CA LYS A 2 -12.97 5.07 -3.60
C LYS A 2 -12.25 4.28 -2.50
N THR A 3 -10.97 4.58 -2.25
CA THR A 3 -10.06 3.85 -1.36
C THR A 3 -9.24 4.75 -0.43
N GLY A 4 -9.45 6.08 -0.47
CA GLY A 4 -8.77 7.02 0.43
C GLY A 4 -7.31 7.34 0.11
N PHE A 5 -6.64 6.56 -0.76
CA PHE A 5 -5.27 6.83 -1.22
C PHE A 5 -5.21 8.08 -2.11
N LYS A 6 -4.20 8.92 -1.86
CA LYS A 6 -3.91 10.13 -2.64
C LYS A 6 -2.91 9.86 -3.77
N GLU A 7 -1.97 8.94 -3.55
CA GLU A 7 -0.96 8.55 -4.54
C GLU A 7 -1.02 7.03 -4.80
N THR A 8 -1.02 6.65 -6.06
CA THR A 8 -1.23 5.26 -6.52
C THR A 8 -0.22 4.82 -7.58
N LYS A 9 0.59 5.74 -8.09
CA LYS A 9 1.58 5.51 -9.14
C LYS A 9 3.01 5.55 -8.62
N LYS A 10 3.23 6.08 -7.41
CA LYS A 10 4.54 6.17 -6.77
C LYS A 10 4.52 5.48 -5.41
N GLY A 11 5.61 4.79 -5.10
CA GLY A 11 5.86 4.24 -3.77
C GLY A 11 6.12 5.36 -2.75
N CYS A 12 5.74 5.13 -1.50
CA CYS A 12 6.05 5.99 -0.36
C CYS A 12 7.57 6.10 -0.13
N CYS A 13 8.30 5.01 -0.34
CA CYS A 13 9.73 4.92 -0.26
C CYS A 13 10.32 4.74 -1.67
N GLY A 14 11.35 5.53 -1.97
CA GLY A 14 11.99 5.56 -3.28
C GLY A 14 11.47 6.69 -4.17
N THR A 15 11.91 6.69 -5.42
CA THR A 15 11.66 7.76 -6.40
C THR A 15 10.35 7.56 -7.18
N GLY A 16 9.80 6.34 -7.13
CA GLY A 16 8.70 5.91 -7.99
C GLY A 16 9.15 5.34 -9.35
N TYR A 17 10.43 5.02 -9.53
CA TYR A 17 10.96 4.28 -10.69
C TYR A 17 11.16 2.79 -10.38
N LEU A 18 11.77 2.06 -11.32
CA LEU A 18 12.14 0.64 -11.19
C LEU A 18 13.32 0.50 -10.22
N GLU A 19 13.03 0.60 -8.92
CA GLU A 19 14.00 0.56 -7.83
C GLU A 19 14.03 -0.85 -7.23
N THR A 20 14.63 -1.81 -7.96
CA THR A 20 14.79 -3.20 -7.49
C THR A 20 16.15 -3.46 -6.82
N SER A 21 17.00 -2.45 -6.77
CA SER A 21 18.40 -2.56 -6.36
C SER A 21 18.61 -2.28 -4.87
N PHE A 22 18.09 -1.16 -4.36
CA PHE A 22 18.27 -0.75 -2.96
C PHE A 22 16.96 -0.83 -2.19
N MET A 23 16.92 -1.74 -1.22
CA MET A 23 15.80 -1.84 -0.28
C MET A 23 15.70 -0.60 0.60
N CYS A 24 14.46 -0.22 0.91
CA CYS A 24 14.14 0.82 1.87
C CYS A 24 14.66 0.48 3.26
N ASN A 25 15.24 1.46 3.94
CA ASN A 25 15.77 1.35 5.30
C ASN A 25 15.52 2.65 6.07
N VAL A 26 16.04 2.73 7.30
CA VAL A 26 15.81 3.85 8.22
C VAL A 26 16.36 5.21 7.74
N ILE A 27 17.28 5.22 6.77
CA ILE A 27 17.82 6.47 6.18
C ILE A 27 17.17 6.81 4.83
N SER A 28 16.29 5.95 4.32
CA SER A 28 15.57 6.21 3.07
C SER A 28 14.61 7.39 3.24
N LYS A 29 14.53 8.25 2.23
CA LYS A 29 13.53 9.32 2.18
C LYS A 29 12.16 8.69 1.91
N THR A 30 11.23 8.88 2.83
CA THR A 30 9.85 8.41 2.71
C THR A 30 8.87 9.59 2.58
N SER A 31 7.64 9.30 2.18
CA SER A 31 6.57 10.30 2.16
C SER A 31 6.13 10.68 3.58
N PRO A 32 5.59 11.90 3.81
CA PRO A 32 5.20 12.36 5.14
C PRO A 32 4.07 11.53 5.77
N ASN A 33 3.25 10.89 4.94
CA ASN A 33 2.15 10.05 5.38
C ASN A 33 2.09 8.78 4.53
N HIS A 34 2.47 7.66 5.14
CA HIS A 34 2.55 6.36 4.46
C HIS A 34 1.17 5.85 4.04
N SER A 35 0.12 6.19 4.81
CA SER A 35 -1.26 5.75 4.55
C SER A 35 -1.90 6.44 3.34
N ASP A 36 -1.33 7.55 2.88
CA ASP A 36 -1.82 8.24 1.69
C ASP A 36 -1.36 7.57 0.38
N HIS A 37 -0.40 6.63 0.44
CA HIS A 37 0.16 5.93 -0.72
C HIS A 37 -0.36 4.50 -0.80
N LEU A 38 -0.77 4.07 -2.00
CA LEU A 38 -1.16 2.68 -2.25
C LEU A 38 0.04 1.73 -2.13
N PHE A 39 1.22 2.17 -2.54
CA PHE A 39 2.44 1.37 -2.56
C PHE A 39 3.46 1.87 -1.55
N TRP A 40 4.16 0.94 -0.90
CA TRP A 40 5.34 1.24 -0.10
C TRP A 40 6.53 1.50 -1.01
N ASP A 41 6.80 0.62 -1.98
CA ASP A 41 7.86 0.75 -2.97
C ASP A 41 7.36 0.42 -4.38
N SER A 42 8.25 0.07 -5.33
CA SER A 42 7.86 -0.19 -6.73
C SER A 42 7.01 -1.44 -6.94
N ILE A 43 7.02 -2.41 -6.01
CA ILE A 43 6.34 -3.71 -6.17
C ILE A 43 5.53 -4.13 -4.94
N HIS A 44 5.78 -3.54 -3.76
CA HIS A 44 5.09 -3.88 -2.52
C HIS A 44 4.00 -2.85 -2.17
N PRO A 45 2.76 -3.30 -1.88
CA PRO A 45 1.70 -2.46 -1.32
C PRO A 45 2.08 -1.85 0.04
N SER A 46 1.47 -0.73 0.39
CA SER A 46 1.59 -0.14 1.73
C SER A 46 0.82 -0.94 2.78
N GLU A 47 1.13 -0.74 4.05
CA GLU A 47 0.36 -1.34 5.16
C GLU A 47 -1.13 -0.99 5.08
N ALA A 48 -1.45 0.25 4.70
CA ALA A 48 -2.83 0.70 4.53
C ALA A 48 -3.53 -0.04 3.37
N ALA A 49 -2.81 -0.35 2.29
CA ALA A 49 -3.33 -1.17 1.19
C ALA A 49 -3.60 -2.61 1.64
N TYR A 50 -2.69 -3.23 2.39
CA TYR A 50 -2.91 -4.56 2.96
C TYR A 50 -4.09 -4.61 3.92
N LYS A 51 -4.24 -3.60 4.79
CA LYS A 51 -5.41 -3.49 5.68
C LYS A 51 -6.72 -3.39 4.89
N TYR A 52 -6.74 -2.62 3.82
CA TYR A 52 -7.92 -2.51 2.96
C TYR A 52 -8.27 -3.86 2.31
N LEU A 53 -7.29 -4.56 1.75
CA LEU A 53 -7.50 -5.88 1.13
C LEU A 53 -7.97 -6.91 2.15
N GLY A 54 -7.32 -7.00 3.31
CA GLY A 54 -7.73 -7.93 4.37
C GLY A 54 -9.15 -7.68 4.87
N ASN A 55 -9.55 -6.41 5.04
CA ASN A 55 -10.91 -6.08 5.42
C ASN A 55 -11.93 -6.39 4.32
N PHE A 56 -11.54 -6.21 3.06
CA PHE A 56 -12.38 -6.55 1.91
C PHE A 56 -12.62 -8.05 1.83
N ASP A 57 -11.55 -8.85 1.97
CA ASP A 57 -11.64 -10.31 1.95
C ASP A 57 -12.43 -10.84 3.15
N ASP A 58 -12.21 -10.33 4.37
CA ASP A 58 -12.99 -10.70 5.56
C ASP A 58 -14.49 -10.39 5.38
N ALA A 59 -14.83 -9.24 4.80
CA ALA A 59 -16.22 -8.90 4.53
C ALA A 59 -16.88 -9.88 3.54
N GLN A 60 -16.16 -10.32 2.50
CA GLN A 60 -16.64 -11.32 1.56
C GLN A 60 -16.83 -12.68 2.23
N ILE A 61 -15.83 -13.14 3.01
CA ILE A 61 -15.88 -14.41 3.74
C ILE A 61 -17.06 -14.43 4.71
N ARG A 62 -17.28 -13.35 5.47
CA ARG A 62 -18.45 -13.23 6.36
C ARG A 62 -19.77 -13.27 5.60
N GLY A 63 -19.80 -12.72 4.39
CA GLY A 63 -20.95 -12.82 3.50
C GLY A 63 -21.27 -14.26 3.13
N TRP A 64 -20.25 -15.05 2.77
CA TRP A 64 -20.40 -16.47 2.43
C TRP A 64 -20.78 -17.34 3.62
N VAL A 65 -20.22 -17.07 4.80
CA VAL A 65 -20.55 -17.82 6.03
C VAL A 65 -21.99 -17.57 6.50
N LYS A 66 -22.55 -16.40 6.19
CA LYS A 66 -23.93 -16.02 6.58
C LYS A 66 -24.99 -16.41 5.55
N ALA A 67 -24.60 -16.87 4.37
CA ALA A 67 -25.49 -17.36 3.31
C ALA A 67 -25.77 -18.86 3.50
#